data_AF-A0A972DEI1-F1
#
_entry.id   AF-A0A972DEI1-F1
#
_cell.length_a   1.000
_cell.length_b   1.000
_cell.length_c   1.000
_cell.angle_alpha   90.00
_cell.angle_beta   90.00
_cell.angle_gamma   90.00
#
_symmetry.space_group_name_H-M   'P 1'
#
loop_
_entity.id
_entity.type
_entity.pdbx_description
1 polymer ?
#
loop_
_entity_poly.entity_id
_entity_poly.type
_entity_poly.pdbx_seq_one_letter_code
_entity_poly.pdbx_strand_id
1 'polypeptide(L)'
;MLKRPRRYEPWTNERLDKVLEGRPLERKGDVTNWNKKVLIHCKVCGNDFEALPQNLERGSGCPSCYLRNKTGAKRKPKWTLKEVREFAKANGYTLLDQEYINNKFPLRFIDDNTGEETLMTLRTLQARVKAKEFKEKQETE
;
A
#
# COMPACT_ATOMS: atom_id res chain seq x y z
N MET A 1 -47.38 -20.50 4.35
CA MET A 1 -46.24 -19.81 3.69
C MET A 1 -46.05 -18.46 4.36
N LEU A 2 -45.09 -18.34 5.30
CA LEU A 2 -44.82 -17.06 5.95
C LEU A 2 -44.17 -16.13 4.91
N LYS A 3 -44.89 -15.09 4.49
CA LYS A 3 -44.32 -14.03 3.63
C LYS A 3 -43.11 -13.44 4.37
N ARG A 4 -41.90 -13.71 3.86
CA ARG A 4 -40.67 -13.15 4.41
C ARG A 4 -40.83 -11.63 4.47
N PRO A 5 -40.67 -10.98 5.64
CA PRO A 5 -40.81 -9.53 5.70
C PRO A 5 -39.67 -8.93 4.86
N ARG A 6 -40.01 -8.22 3.77
CA ARG A 6 -39.09 -7.26 3.16
C ARG A 6 -38.92 -6.11 4.16
N ARG A 7 -38.03 -6.25 5.13
CA ARG A 7 -37.71 -5.13 6.04
C ARG A 7 -36.35 -4.58 5.70
N TYR A 8 -36.31 -3.84 4.60
CA TYR A 8 -35.26 -2.87 4.42
C TYR A 8 -35.68 -1.63 5.23
N GLU A 9 -35.43 -1.65 6.54
CA GLU A 9 -35.63 -0.46 7.36
C GLU A 9 -34.77 0.65 6.75
N PRO A 10 -35.37 1.80 6.40
CA PRO A 10 -34.64 2.90 5.81
C PRO A 10 -33.56 3.35 6.79
N TRP A 11 -32.42 3.70 6.25
CA TRP A 11 -31.33 4.22 7.07
C TRP A 11 -31.70 5.59 7.59
N THR A 12 -31.76 5.72 8.91
CA THR A 12 -31.98 6.98 9.63
C THR A 12 -30.73 7.39 10.38
N ASN A 13 -30.63 8.69 10.68
CA ASN A 13 -29.57 9.25 11.52
C ASN A 13 -29.46 8.50 12.86
N GLU A 14 -30.60 8.27 13.53
CA GLU A 14 -30.68 7.55 14.81
C GLU A 14 -30.13 6.12 14.73
N ARG A 15 -30.44 5.40 13.64
CA ARG A 15 -29.92 4.04 13.44
C ARG A 15 -28.40 4.06 13.28
N LEU A 16 -27.88 5.02 12.51
CA LEU A 16 -26.44 5.14 12.33
C LEU A 16 -25.75 5.52 13.64
N ASP A 17 -26.33 6.43 14.43
CA ASP A 17 -25.77 6.84 15.72
C ASP A 17 -25.71 5.67 16.71
N LYS A 18 -26.71 4.76 16.73
CA LYS A 18 -26.64 3.49 17.49
C LYS A 18 -25.53 2.55 17.00
N VAL A 19 -25.29 2.47 15.70
CA VAL A 19 -24.20 1.65 15.13
C VAL A 19 -22.82 2.21 15.51
N LEU A 20 -22.72 3.53 15.69
CA LEU A 20 -21.48 4.20 16.09
C LEU A 20 -21.29 4.21 17.62
N GLU A 21 -22.29 3.83 18.41
CA GLU A 21 -22.18 3.74 19.86
C GLU A 21 -21.05 2.77 20.27
N GLY A 22 -20.14 3.23 21.13
CA GLY A 22 -18.95 2.47 21.51
C GLY A 22 -17.79 2.48 20.49
N ARG A 23 -17.92 3.20 19.37
CA ARG A 23 -16.85 3.36 18.37
C ARG A 23 -16.25 4.78 18.42
N PRO A 24 -14.96 4.97 18.11
CA PRO A 24 -14.33 6.29 18.07
C PRO A 24 -14.62 7.00 16.73
N LEU A 25 -15.90 7.03 16.35
CA LEU A 25 -16.42 7.57 15.10
C LEU A 25 -17.64 8.45 15.42
N GLU A 26 -17.74 9.60 14.77
CA GLU A 26 -18.84 10.55 14.97
C GLU A 26 -19.44 10.94 13.62
N ARG A 27 -20.76 10.98 13.55
CA ARG A 27 -21.47 11.35 12.32
C ARG A 27 -21.47 12.86 12.14
N LYS A 28 -20.95 13.36 11.00
CA LYS A 28 -21.04 14.78 10.59
C LYS A 28 -22.05 15.03 9.48
N GLY A 29 -22.45 14.00 8.73
CA GLY A 29 -23.41 14.12 7.63
C GLY A 29 -24.76 13.46 7.91
N ASP A 30 -25.78 13.87 7.14
CA ASP A 30 -27.11 13.27 7.20
C ASP A 30 -27.23 12.01 6.34
N VAL A 31 -27.92 11.02 6.89
CA VAL A 31 -28.19 9.76 6.22
C VAL A 31 -29.47 9.91 5.41
N THR A 32 -29.31 10.15 4.10
CA THR A 32 -30.47 10.29 3.20
C THR A 32 -30.89 8.96 2.57
N ASN A 33 -29.95 8.03 2.35
CA ASN A 33 -30.24 6.75 1.69
C ASN A 33 -29.17 5.68 1.98
N TRP A 34 -29.48 4.42 1.70
CA TRP A 34 -28.59 3.28 1.96
C TRP A 34 -27.35 3.19 1.07
N ASN A 35 -27.46 3.75 -0.13
CA ASN A 35 -26.40 3.78 -1.15
C ASN A 35 -25.64 5.10 -1.20
N LYS A 36 -25.95 6.05 -0.29
CA LYS A 36 -25.20 7.29 -0.20
C LYS A 36 -24.19 7.21 0.93
N LYS A 37 -22.99 7.72 0.66
CA LYS A 37 -21.97 7.85 1.68
C LYS A 37 -22.34 8.97 2.63
N VAL A 38 -21.99 8.78 3.88
CA VAL A 38 -22.21 9.71 4.98
C VAL A 38 -20.85 10.17 5.46
N LEU A 39 -20.72 11.45 5.75
CA LEU A 39 -19.49 12.02 6.29
C LEU A 39 -19.36 11.64 7.77
N ILE A 40 -18.28 10.96 8.11
CA ILE A 40 -17.95 10.50 9.46
C ILE A 40 -16.60 11.08 9.86
N HIS A 41 -16.54 11.62 11.08
CA HIS A 41 -15.33 12.08 11.73
C HIS A 41 -14.72 10.96 12.57
N CYS A 42 -13.42 10.71 12.43
CA CYS A 42 -12.72 9.75 13.28
C CYS A 42 -12.04 10.44 14.48
N LYS A 43 -12.46 10.10 15.70
CA LYS A 43 -11.86 10.64 16.94
C LYS A 43 -10.43 10.13 17.20
N VAL A 44 -10.00 9.05 16.54
CA VAL A 44 -8.65 8.48 16.70
C VAL A 44 -7.60 9.24 15.90
N CYS A 45 -7.91 9.59 14.64
CA CYS A 45 -6.95 10.23 13.74
C CYS A 45 -7.31 11.66 13.35
N GLY A 46 -8.48 12.17 13.78
CA GLY A 46 -8.97 13.51 13.46
C GLY A 46 -9.40 13.68 11.99
N ASN A 47 -9.41 12.62 11.19
CA ASN A 47 -9.77 12.72 9.77
C ASN A 47 -11.27 12.49 9.56
N ASP A 48 -11.84 13.31 8.68
CA ASP A 48 -13.18 13.12 8.14
C ASP A 48 -13.12 12.20 6.90
N PHE A 49 -14.04 11.24 6.80
CA PHE A 49 -14.12 10.32 5.68
C PHE A 49 -15.57 9.96 5.35
N GLU A 50 -15.81 9.63 4.09
CA GLU A 50 -17.13 9.24 3.61
C GLU A 50 -17.30 7.72 3.66
N ALA A 51 -18.34 7.23 4.34
CA ALA A 51 -18.62 5.81 4.46
C ALA A 51 -20.09 5.48 4.25
N LEU A 52 -20.35 4.30 3.68
CA LEU A 52 -21.71 3.77 3.58
C LEU A 52 -22.17 3.26 4.95
N PRO A 53 -23.41 3.56 5.38
CA PRO A 53 -23.94 3.06 6.65
C PRO A 53 -23.89 1.53 6.79
N GLN A 54 -24.17 0.79 5.71
CA GLN A 54 -24.04 -0.67 5.69
C GLN A 54 -22.62 -1.16 5.99
N ASN A 55 -21.60 -0.44 5.51
CA ASN A 55 -20.22 -0.82 5.75
C ASN A 55 -19.87 -0.59 7.22
N LEU A 56 -20.38 0.48 7.83
CA LEU A 56 -20.21 0.79 9.26
C LEU A 56 -20.87 -0.29 10.14
N GLU A 57 -22.08 -0.75 9.77
CA GLU A 57 -22.78 -1.86 10.44
C GLU A 57 -22.02 -3.19 10.35
N ARG A 58 -21.43 -3.48 9.18
CA ARG A 58 -20.55 -4.66 8.99
C ARG A 58 -19.21 -4.58 9.73
N GLY A 59 -18.98 -3.49 10.47
CA GLY A 59 -17.79 -3.32 11.28
C GLY A 59 -16.67 -2.51 10.63
N SER A 60 -16.89 -1.93 9.44
CA SER A 60 -15.88 -1.06 8.81
C SER A 60 -15.60 0.17 9.69
N GLY A 61 -14.33 0.59 9.74
CA GLY A 61 -13.87 1.74 10.52
C GLY A 61 -13.21 2.80 9.66
N CYS A 62 -12.45 3.70 10.29
CA CYS A 62 -11.71 4.74 9.56
C CYS A 62 -10.67 4.10 8.62
N PRO A 63 -10.72 4.36 7.30
CA PRO A 63 -9.77 3.79 6.34
C PRO A 63 -8.34 4.25 6.64
N SER A 64 -8.14 5.49 7.09
CA SER A 64 -6.82 5.99 7.46
C SER A 64 -6.25 5.28 8.69
N CYS A 65 -7.06 4.99 9.71
CA CYS A 65 -6.63 4.21 10.87
C CYS A 65 -6.37 2.75 10.51
N TYR A 66 -7.24 2.15 9.69
CA TYR A 66 -7.06 0.80 9.20
C TYR A 66 -5.79 0.68 8.37
N LEU A 67 -5.53 1.63 7.47
CA LEU A 67 -4.28 1.70 6.71
C LEU A 67 -3.11 1.85 7.66
N ARG A 68 -3.13 2.79 8.61
CA ARG A 68 -2.05 2.98 9.59
C ARG A 68 -1.75 1.72 10.41
N ASN A 69 -2.77 0.97 10.82
CA ASN A 69 -2.61 -0.26 11.60
C ASN A 69 -2.22 -1.48 10.74
N LYS A 70 -2.80 -1.63 9.54
CA LYS A 70 -2.44 -2.70 8.58
C LYS A 70 -1.06 -2.47 7.97
N THR A 71 -0.65 -1.21 7.84
CA THR A 71 0.70 -0.78 7.47
C THR A 71 1.56 -0.45 8.70
N GLY A 72 1.18 -0.95 9.89
CA GLY A 72 2.01 -0.89 11.10
C GLY A 72 3.38 -1.56 10.93
N ALA A 73 3.50 -2.46 9.95
CA ALA A 73 4.78 -2.65 9.28
C ALA A 73 4.94 -1.50 8.26
N LYS A 74 5.62 -0.41 8.67
CA LYS A 74 6.30 0.47 7.71
C LYS A 74 6.92 -0.48 6.70
N ARG A 75 6.45 -0.50 5.45
CA ARG A 75 7.16 -1.25 4.41
C ARG A 75 8.50 -0.56 4.34
N LYS A 76 9.49 -1.08 5.06
CA LYS A 76 10.88 -0.68 4.88
C LYS A 76 11.08 -0.77 3.37
N PRO A 77 11.54 0.31 2.71
CA PRO A 77 11.83 0.22 1.30
C PRO A 77 12.68 -1.02 1.13
N LYS A 78 12.30 -1.90 0.20
CA LYS A 78 12.92 -3.23 0.03
C LYS A 78 14.45 -3.10 -0.11
N TRP A 79 14.91 -1.93 -0.52
CA TRP A 79 16.29 -1.56 -0.72
C TRP A 79 16.54 -0.17 -0.15
N THR A 80 17.68 -0.03 0.51
CA THR A 80 18.33 1.22 0.90
C THR A 80 19.47 1.53 -0.06
N LEU A 81 19.89 2.80 -0.16
CA LEU A 81 21.00 3.20 -1.02
C LEU A 81 22.28 2.39 -0.75
N LYS A 82 22.55 2.08 0.52
CA LYS A 82 23.70 1.25 0.94
C LYS A 82 23.62 -0.15 0.35
N GLU A 83 22.47 -0.82 0.51
CA GLU A 83 22.24 -2.16 -0.04
C GLU A 83 22.32 -2.17 -1.58
N VAL A 84 21.83 -1.13 -2.25
CA VAL A 84 21.95 -1.00 -3.72
C VAL A 84 23.42 -0.92 -4.15
N ARG A 85 24.22 -0.13 -3.43
CA ARG A 85 25.65 0.05 -3.73
C ARG A 85 26.44 -1.25 -3.50
N GLU A 86 26.17 -1.94 -2.39
CA GLU A 86 26.79 -3.24 -2.10
C GLU A 86 26.42 -4.29 -3.13
N PHE A 87 25.13 -4.37 -3.51
CA PHE A 87 24.65 -5.30 -4.53
C PHE A 87 25.25 -5.02 -5.90
N ALA A 88 25.35 -3.76 -6.31
CA ALA A 88 25.98 -3.39 -7.56
C ALA A 88 27.45 -3.85 -7.57
N LYS A 89 28.21 -3.51 -6.52
CA LYS A 89 29.64 -3.85 -6.43
C LYS A 89 29.89 -5.35 -6.42
N ALA A 90 29.05 -6.13 -5.73
CA ALA A 90 29.14 -7.59 -5.71
C ALA A 90 28.92 -8.24 -7.10
N ASN A 91 28.28 -7.52 -8.03
CA ASN A 91 27.96 -8.00 -9.37
C ASN A 91 28.76 -7.30 -10.47
N GLY A 92 29.83 -6.59 -10.12
CA GLY A 92 30.70 -5.89 -11.07
C GLY A 92 30.09 -4.59 -11.62
N TYR A 93 29.29 -3.90 -10.82
CA TYR A 93 28.72 -2.59 -11.17
C TYR A 93 29.03 -1.54 -10.09
N THR A 94 29.51 -0.38 -10.51
CA THR A 94 29.71 0.77 -9.62
C THR A 94 28.57 1.77 -9.77
N LEU A 95 27.80 2.01 -8.69
CA LEU A 95 26.73 3.02 -8.66
C LEU A 95 27.33 4.44 -8.61
N LEU A 96 26.95 5.29 -9.55
CA LEU A 96 27.38 6.69 -9.61
C LEU A 96 26.43 7.66 -8.89
N ASP A 97 25.12 7.38 -8.89
CA ASP A 97 24.15 8.28 -8.26
C ASP A 97 24.20 8.20 -6.73
N GLN A 98 24.13 9.38 -6.10
CA GLN A 98 24.18 9.53 -4.64
C GLN A 98 22.81 9.38 -3.98
N GLU A 99 21.74 9.25 -4.75
CA GLU A 99 20.37 9.17 -4.26
C GLU A 99 19.61 7.98 -4.86
N TYR A 100 18.87 7.29 -4.00
CA TYR A 100 17.99 6.19 -4.40
C TYR A 100 16.57 6.44 -3.90
N ILE A 101 15.67 6.73 -4.83
CA ILE A 101 14.28 7.03 -4.51
C ILE A 101 13.44 5.75 -4.47
N ASN A 102 13.52 4.93 -5.53
CA ASN A 102 12.78 3.68 -5.65
C ASN A 102 13.36 2.77 -6.74
N ASN A 103 12.87 1.53 -6.82
CA ASN A 103 13.35 0.52 -7.77
C ASN A 103 12.91 0.72 -9.23
N LYS A 104 12.05 1.71 -9.50
CA LYS A 104 11.61 2.10 -10.85
C LYS A 104 12.39 3.30 -11.37
N PHE A 105 13.07 4.03 -10.49
CA PHE A 105 13.89 5.16 -10.86
C PHE A 105 15.17 4.65 -11.53
N PRO A 106 15.52 5.13 -12.73
CA PRO A 106 16.78 4.82 -13.38
C PRO A 106 17.95 5.35 -12.56
N LEU A 107 19.02 4.58 -12.50
CA LEU A 107 20.29 4.92 -11.87
C LEU A 107 21.41 4.71 -12.88
N ARG A 108 22.48 5.49 -12.73
CA ARG A 108 23.72 5.34 -13.49
C ARG A 108 24.64 4.35 -12.80
N PHE A 109 25.03 3.33 -13.55
CA PHE A 109 26.00 2.33 -13.16
C PHE A 109 27.16 2.33 -14.15
N ILE A 110 28.36 2.00 -13.69
CA ILE A 110 29.49 1.64 -14.55
C ILE A 110 29.68 0.13 -14.43
N ASP A 111 29.77 -0.60 -15.54
CA ASP A 111 30.17 -2.01 -15.52
C ASP A 111 31.69 -2.10 -15.32
N ASP A 112 32.14 -2.78 -14.29
CA ASP A 112 33.57 -2.91 -13.98
C ASP A 112 34.30 -3.80 -15.00
N ASN A 113 33.58 -4.61 -15.79
CA ASN A 113 34.17 -5.47 -16.82
C ASN A 113 34.36 -4.74 -18.16
N THR A 114 33.43 -3.88 -18.54
CA THR A 114 33.49 -3.15 -19.83
C THR A 114 33.91 -1.69 -19.69
N GLY A 115 33.84 -1.13 -18.48
CA GLY A 115 34.05 0.30 -18.23
C GLY A 115 32.94 1.20 -18.78
N GLU A 116 31.85 0.62 -19.30
CA GLU A 116 30.77 1.37 -19.92
C GLU A 116 29.78 1.89 -18.88
N GLU A 117 29.38 3.15 -19.04
CA GLU A 117 28.27 3.72 -18.30
C GLU A 117 26.94 3.19 -18.84
N THR A 118 26.06 2.76 -17.95
CA THR A 118 24.71 2.34 -18.29
C THR A 118 23.70 2.97 -17.35
N LEU A 119 22.64 3.52 -17.95
CA LEU A 119 21.46 3.96 -17.25
C LEU A 119 20.46 2.80 -17.16
N MET A 120 20.21 2.28 -15.95
CA MET A 120 19.19 1.24 -15.75
C MET A 120 18.55 1.29 -14.36
N THR A 121 17.43 0.61 -14.19
CA THR A 121 16.80 0.50 -12.86
C THR A 121 17.41 -0.64 -12.05
N LEU A 122 17.30 -0.56 -10.72
CA LEU A 122 17.68 -1.66 -9.82
C LEU A 122 16.97 -2.98 -10.17
N ARG A 123 15.72 -2.90 -10.63
CA ARG A 123 14.95 -4.09 -11.06
C ARG A 123 15.59 -4.75 -12.29
N THR A 124 16.08 -3.96 -13.23
CA THR A 124 16.77 -4.45 -14.43
C THR A 124 18.09 -5.12 -14.06
N LEU A 125 18.86 -4.50 -13.16
CA LEU A 125 20.12 -5.06 -12.68
C LEU A 125 19.92 -6.42 -12.02
N GLN A 126 18.93 -6.56 -11.13
CA GLN A 126 18.59 -7.84 -10.50
C GLN A 126 18.20 -8.92 -11.51
N ALA A 127 17.47 -8.56 -12.57
CA ALA A 127 17.10 -9.50 -13.62
C ALA A 127 18.33 -9.99 -14.40
N ARG A 128 19.29 -9.09 -14.69
CA ARG A 128 20.56 -9.44 -15.34
C ARG A 128 21.39 -10.40 -14.49
N VAL A 129 21.54 -10.12 -13.20
CA VAL A 129 22.27 -10.98 -12.26
C VAL A 129 21.65 -12.38 -12.23
N LYS A 130 20.33 -12.48 -12.04
CA LYS A 130 19.63 -13.77 -12.05
C LYS A 130 19.77 -14.53 -13.37
N ALA A 131 19.80 -13.82 -14.49
CA ALA A 131 20.00 -14.44 -15.80
C ALA A 131 21.43 -14.97 -15.97
N LYS A 132 22.45 -14.30 -15.41
CA LYS A 132 23.84 -14.80 -15.37
C LYS A 132 23.92 -16.06 -14.50
N GLU A 133 23.42 -16.00 -13.27
CA GLU A 133 23.41 -17.13 -12.34
C GLU A 133 22.66 -18.36 -12.90
N PHE A 134 21.59 -18.15 -13.67
CA PHE A 134 20.84 -19.23 -14.30
C PHE A 134 21.62 -19.91 -15.43
N LYS A 135 22.36 -19.13 -16.23
CA LYS A 135 23.20 -19.68 -17.31
C LYS A 135 24.36 -20.49 -16.76
N GLU A 136 25.06 -19.97 -15.75
CA GLU A 136 26.18 -20.66 -15.11
C GLU A 136 25.77 -22.01 -14.51
N LYS A 137 24.56 -22.13 -13.96
CA LYS A 137 24.03 -23.39 -13.42
C LYS A 137 23.72 -24.43 -14.50
N GLN A 138 23.24 -23.98 -15.66
CA GLN A 138 22.93 -24.86 -16.79
C GLN A 138 24.19 -25.39 -17.51
N GLU A 139 25.33 -24.72 -17.35
CA GLU A 139 26.61 -25.14 -17.93
C GLU A 139 27.42 -26.08 -17.01
N THR A 140 27.01 -26.23 -15.75
CA THR A 140 27.66 -27.10 -14.75
C THR A 140 26.97 -28.46 -14.52
N GLU A 141 25.84 -28.72 -15.17
CA GLU A 141 25.12 -30.01 -15.19
C GLU A 141 25.35 -30.73 -16.53
#